data_AF-A0A6A7W7Q3-F1
#
_entry.id   AF-A0A6A7W7Q3-F1
#
_cell.length_a   1.000
_cell.length_b   1.000
_cell.length_c   1.000
_cell.angle_alpha   90.00
_cell.angle_beta   90.00
_cell.angle_gamma   90.00
#
_symmetry.space_group_name_H-M   'P 1'
#
loop_
_entity.id
_entity.type
_entity.pdbx_description
1 polymer ?
#
loop_
_entity_poly.entity_id
_entity_poly.type
_entity_poly.pdbx_seq_one_letter_code
_entity_poly.pdbx_strand_id
1 'polypeptide(L)'
;MGLVLVLFASLFVASCNNDDEESLEQEFAHVLDNHGVAYDFSDNGNCFGDGGGIGQADFDNMCIGHGWKHYATWEIDKNGKRKSAEYYSNMLGLAPEQYYFDSNTKLTTYCRSDISGGAVKKNEVTYRFYDNYNGTSRTVLLLDNNEYIQITGWMLGAQPSFCMVQPLGIKADGTTVYGVSIYVQMTDKELKAMQDSAK
;
A
#
# COMPACT_ATOMS: atom_id res chain seq x y z
N MET A 1 -56.53 -39.62 -27.63
CA MET A 1 -55.25 -39.56 -26.90
C MET A 1 -54.16 -39.19 -27.88
N GLY A 2 -53.70 -37.94 -27.85
CA GLY A 2 -52.59 -37.46 -28.68
C GLY A 2 -51.56 -36.81 -27.76
N LEU A 3 -50.36 -37.36 -27.71
CA LEU A 3 -49.24 -36.86 -26.90
C LEU A 3 -48.46 -35.84 -27.76
N VAL A 4 -48.47 -34.57 -27.37
CA VAL A 4 -47.64 -33.53 -27.98
C VAL A 4 -46.37 -33.40 -27.12
N LEU A 5 -45.22 -33.76 -27.71
CA LEU A 5 -43.90 -33.50 -27.15
C LEU A 5 -43.53 -32.03 -27.41
N VAL A 6 -43.42 -31.22 -26.35
CA VAL A 6 -42.85 -29.88 -26.42
C VAL A 6 -41.36 -30.02 -26.09
N LEU A 7 -40.51 -29.87 -27.12
CA LEU A 7 -39.06 -29.72 -26.97
C LEU A 7 -38.78 -28.32 -26.41
N PHE A 8 -38.43 -28.23 -25.12
CA PHE A 8 -37.77 -27.06 -24.58
C PHE A 8 -36.31 -27.07 -25.04
N ALA A 9 -35.99 -26.23 -26.03
CA ALA A 9 -34.62 -25.87 -26.32
C ALA A 9 -34.11 -24.94 -25.21
N SER A 10 -33.40 -25.49 -24.23
CA SER A 10 -32.61 -24.71 -23.29
C SER A 10 -31.43 -24.08 -24.04
N LEU A 11 -31.56 -22.81 -24.37
CA LEU A 11 -30.44 -21.96 -24.75
C LEU A 11 -29.54 -21.80 -23.51
N PHE A 12 -28.53 -22.65 -23.41
CA PHE A 12 -27.39 -22.41 -22.53
C PHE A 12 -26.62 -21.22 -23.13
N VAL A 13 -26.88 -20.02 -22.59
CA VAL A 13 -25.95 -18.91 -22.80
C VAL A 13 -24.75 -19.23 -21.94
N ALA A 14 -23.75 -19.89 -22.53
CA ALA A 14 -22.42 -19.94 -21.95
C ALA A 14 -21.85 -18.52 -22.06
N SER A 15 -22.02 -17.73 -20.99
CA SER A 15 -21.30 -16.48 -20.82
C SER A 15 -19.85 -16.86 -20.52
N CYS A 16 -19.03 -16.95 -21.57
CA CYS A 16 -17.58 -16.95 -21.42
C CYS A 16 -17.15 -15.52 -21.07
N ASN A 17 -17.36 -15.10 -19.82
CA ASN A 17 -16.64 -13.93 -19.29
C ASN A 17 -15.27 -14.41 -18.84
N ASN A 18 -14.28 -14.30 -19.72
CA ASN A 18 -12.90 -14.11 -19.27
C ASN A 18 -12.78 -12.66 -18.81
N ASP A 19 -13.36 -12.35 -17.65
CA ASP A 19 -13.05 -11.13 -16.94
C ASP A 19 -11.76 -11.44 -16.17
N ASP A 20 -10.61 -11.26 -16.82
CA ASP A 20 -9.32 -11.30 -16.13
C ASP A 20 -9.35 -10.15 -15.11
N GLU A 21 -9.51 -10.47 -13.81
CA GLU A 21 -9.51 -9.47 -12.73
C GLU A 21 -8.25 -8.60 -12.86
N GLU A 22 -8.45 -7.28 -12.93
CA GLU A 22 -7.36 -6.31 -13.02
C GLU A 22 -6.48 -6.43 -11.76
N SER A 23 -5.17 -6.49 -11.94
CA SER A 23 -4.25 -6.52 -10.80
C SER A 23 -4.20 -5.15 -10.12
N LEU A 24 -3.93 -5.10 -8.81
CA LEU A 24 -3.77 -3.83 -8.10
C LEU A 24 -2.67 -2.94 -8.69
N GLU A 25 -1.62 -3.50 -9.31
CA GLU A 25 -0.62 -2.69 -10.01
C GLU A 25 -1.25 -1.94 -11.21
N GLN A 26 -2.16 -2.58 -11.94
CA GLN A 26 -2.87 -1.95 -13.06
C GLN A 26 -3.88 -0.91 -12.56
N GLU A 27 -4.65 -1.21 -11.52
CA GLU A 27 -5.60 -0.27 -10.91
C GLU A 27 -4.89 0.99 -10.38
N PHE A 28 -3.73 0.83 -9.76
CA PHE A 28 -2.91 1.93 -9.25
C PHE A 28 -1.89 2.48 -10.25
N ALA A 29 -1.85 2.02 -11.50
CA ALA A 29 -0.76 2.38 -12.45
C ALA A 29 -0.58 3.89 -12.58
N HIS A 30 -1.68 4.63 -12.70
CA HIS A 30 -1.64 6.10 -12.78
C HIS A 30 -1.09 6.75 -11.49
N VAL A 31 -1.33 6.17 -10.32
CA VAL A 31 -0.81 6.67 -9.04
C VAL A 31 0.66 6.27 -8.85
N LEU A 32 1.02 5.04 -9.20
CA LEU A 32 2.38 4.51 -9.13
C LEU A 32 3.35 5.24 -10.06
N ASP A 33 2.87 5.66 -11.23
CA ASP A 33 3.61 6.47 -12.17
C ASP A 33 3.37 7.98 -11.94
N ASN A 34 2.89 8.32 -10.74
CA ASN A 34 2.75 9.67 -10.22
C ASN A 34 2.05 10.62 -11.19
N HIS A 35 0.92 10.16 -11.76
CA HIS A 35 0.10 10.84 -12.74
C HIS A 35 0.84 11.30 -14.00
N GLY A 36 1.93 10.62 -14.35
CA GLY A 36 2.76 10.91 -15.52
C GLY A 36 3.80 12.00 -15.29
N VAL A 37 3.97 12.50 -14.06
CA VAL A 37 5.01 13.46 -13.68
C VAL A 37 6.04 12.85 -12.74
N ALA A 38 7.22 13.44 -12.63
CA ALA A 38 8.25 12.94 -11.73
C ALA A 38 7.86 13.14 -10.27
N TYR A 39 8.21 12.18 -9.40
CA TYR A 39 8.23 12.38 -7.96
C TYR A 39 9.18 13.53 -7.62
N ASP A 40 8.77 14.35 -6.66
CA ASP A 40 9.43 15.59 -6.28
C ASP A 40 10.34 15.37 -5.08
N PHE A 41 11.61 15.78 -5.19
CA PHE A 41 12.56 15.73 -4.09
C PHE A 41 12.77 17.14 -3.54
N SER A 42 12.39 17.37 -2.28
CA SER A 42 12.60 18.65 -1.61
C SER A 42 14.08 18.89 -1.27
N ASP A 43 14.42 20.12 -0.91
CA ASP A 43 15.80 20.54 -0.60
C ASP A 43 16.46 19.72 0.53
N ASN A 44 15.67 19.17 1.46
CA ASN A 44 16.13 18.29 2.52
C ASN A 44 16.19 16.80 2.13
N GLY A 45 15.93 16.47 0.86
CA GLY A 45 16.00 15.12 0.31
C GLY A 45 14.77 14.24 0.55
N ASN A 46 13.63 14.80 0.99
CA ASN A 46 12.37 14.05 1.10
C ASN A 46 11.72 13.90 -0.29
N CYS A 47 11.19 12.71 -0.58
CA CYS A 47 10.53 12.38 -1.85
C CYS A 47 9.01 12.40 -1.71
N PHE A 48 8.31 13.05 -2.63
CA PHE A 48 6.86 13.17 -2.58
C PHE A 48 6.21 12.91 -3.93
N GLY A 49 5.03 12.31 -3.90
CA GLY A 49 4.14 12.21 -5.04
C GLY A 49 3.22 13.42 -5.19
N ASP A 50 2.61 13.51 -6.36
CA ASP A 50 1.48 14.38 -6.67
C ASP A 50 0.17 13.58 -6.58
N GLY A 51 -0.93 14.29 -6.30
CA GLY A 51 -2.28 13.73 -6.35
C GLY A 51 -2.63 12.67 -5.29
N GLY A 52 -3.91 12.28 -5.31
CA GLY A 52 -4.49 11.13 -4.61
C GLY A 52 -4.37 11.09 -3.08
N GLY A 53 -4.12 12.22 -2.44
CA GLY A 53 -4.24 12.36 -0.99
C GLY A 53 -5.63 11.96 -0.48
N ILE A 54 -5.67 11.49 0.77
CA ILE A 54 -6.88 11.12 1.50
C ILE A 54 -7.20 12.18 2.56
N GLY A 55 -8.47 12.57 2.70
CA GLY A 55 -8.91 13.48 3.76
C GLY A 55 -8.98 12.78 5.11
N GLN A 56 -8.91 13.53 6.22
CA GLN A 56 -8.91 12.96 7.58
C GLN A 56 -10.10 12.02 7.82
N ALA A 57 -11.32 12.39 7.42
CA ALA A 57 -12.51 11.58 7.65
C ALA A 57 -12.46 10.24 6.91
N ASP A 58 -12.01 10.25 5.66
CA ASP A 58 -11.85 9.03 4.86
C ASP A 58 -10.71 8.16 5.38
N PHE A 59 -9.61 8.79 5.81
CA PHE A 59 -8.50 8.11 6.47
C PHE A 59 -8.93 7.45 7.77
N ASP A 60 -9.70 8.16 8.60
CA ASP A 60 -10.22 7.64 9.85
C ASP A 60 -11.13 6.43 9.62
N ASN A 61 -11.99 6.50 8.61
CA ASN A 61 -12.89 5.41 8.24
C ASN A 61 -12.16 4.21 7.60
N MET A 62 -11.15 4.46 6.79
CA MET A 62 -10.45 3.42 6.04
C MET A 62 -9.36 2.74 6.87
N CYS A 63 -8.51 3.53 7.53
CA CYS A 63 -7.23 3.04 8.07
C CYS A 63 -7.32 2.66 9.54
N ILE A 64 -8.04 3.42 10.37
CA ILE A 64 -7.98 3.29 11.83
C ILE A 64 -8.66 2.00 12.28
N GLY A 65 -7.99 1.27 13.17
CA GLY A 65 -8.43 -0.04 13.65
C GLY A 65 -8.18 -1.18 12.67
N HIS A 66 -7.52 -0.92 11.53
CA HIS A 66 -7.28 -1.91 10.48
C HIS A 66 -5.80 -2.21 10.27
N GLY A 67 -5.52 -3.47 9.95
CA GLY A 67 -4.20 -3.95 9.54
C GLY A 67 -4.02 -3.83 8.03
N TRP A 68 -2.79 -3.62 7.58
CA TRP A 68 -2.45 -3.38 6.19
C TRP A 68 -1.21 -4.19 5.83
N LYS A 69 -1.39 -5.11 4.90
CA LYS A 69 -0.31 -5.94 4.38
C LYS A 69 0.26 -5.36 3.10
N HIS A 70 1.57 -5.45 2.98
CA HIS A 70 2.31 -5.09 1.78
C HIS A 70 1.86 -5.96 0.60
N TYR A 71 1.68 -5.31 -0.55
CA TYR A 71 1.43 -5.98 -1.83
C TYR A 71 2.69 -5.96 -2.71
N ALA A 72 3.24 -4.77 -2.97
CA ALA A 72 4.44 -4.57 -3.78
C ALA A 72 5.08 -3.20 -3.50
N THR A 73 6.40 -3.09 -3.67
CA THR A 73 7.15 -1.82 -3.58
C THR A 73 8.04 -1.66 -4.80
N TRP A 74 8.17 -0.43 -5.29
CA TRP A 74 9.12 -0.06 -6.33
C TRP A 74 9.97 1.11 -5.88
N GLU A 75 11.28 1.04 -6.12
CA GLU A 75 12.20 2.15 -5.86
C GLU A 75 11.91 3.33 -6.79
N ILE A 76 11.97 4.54 -6.25
CA ILE A 76 11.95 5.79 -7.01
C ILE A 76 13.40 6.19 -7.29
N ASP A 77 13.74 6.35 -8.55
CA ASP A 77 15.08 6.75 -8.96
C ASP A 77 15.36 8.24 -8.68
N LYS A 78 16.62 8.64 -8.85
CA LYS A 78 17.06 10.02 -8.63
C LYS A 78 16.40 11.07 -9.53
N ASN A 79 15.71 10.65 -10.59
CA ASN A 79 14.98 11.53 -11.50
C ASN A 79 13.48 11.56 -11.17
N GLY A 80 13.07 10.95 -10.05
CA GLY A 80 11.67 10.86 -9.65
C GLY A 80 10.87 9.87 -10.48
N LYS A 81 11.49 8.84 -11.06
CA LYS A 81 10.78 7.79 -11.80
C LYS A 81 10.75 6.48 -11.03
N ARG A 82 9.58 5.84 -10.98
CA ARG A 82 9.43 4.47 -10.48
C ARG A 82 10.24 3.50 -11.33
N LYS A 83 11.03 2.63 -10.70
CA LYS A 83 11.68 1.49 -11.37
C LYS A 83 10.67 0.38 -11.63
N SER A 84 10.87 -0.39 -12.70
CA SER A 84 9.96 -1.48 -13.07
C SER A 84 10.09 -2.72 -12.18
N ALA A 85 11.28 -2.97 -11.62
CA ALA A 85 11.50 -4.14 -10.77
C ALA A 85 10.93 -3.91 -9.36
N GLU A 86 10.20 -4.90 -8.85
CA GLU A 86 9.76 -4.92 -7.45
C GLU A 86 11.00 -4.99 -6.54
N TYR A 87 11.04 -4.10 -5.54
CA TYR A 87 12.23 -3.78 -4.75
C TYR A 87 12.72 -4.96 -3.91
N TYR A 88 11.82 -5.71 -3.28
CA TYR A 88 12.17 -6.81 -2.37
C TYR A 88 12.39 -8.15 -3.09
N SER A 89 11.99 -8.28 -4.35
CA SER A 89 11.98 -9.54 -5.13
C SER A 89 13.31 -10.30 -5.16
N ASN A 90 14.44 -9.61 -5.03
CA ASN A 90 15.78 -10.21 -5.06
C ASN A 90 16.60 -9.93 -3.78
N MET A 91 15.95 -9.48 -2.71
CA MET A 91 16.60 -9.16 -1.45
C MET A 91 16.41 -10.30 -0.46
N LEU A 92 17.52 -10.80 0.09
CA LEU A 92 17.49 -11.79 1.18
C LEU A 92 17.66 -11.07 2.52
N GLY A 93 16.81 -11.40 3.49
CA GLY A 93 16.86 -10.84 4.84
C GLY A 93 16.09 -9.54 5.04
N LEU A 94 15.58 -8.94 3.96
CA LEU A 94 14.81 -7.70 3.97
C LEU A 94 13.35 -7.99 3.64
N ALA A 95 12.46 -7.46 4.47
CA ALA A 95 11.03 -7.62 4.28
C ALA A 95 10.32 -6.28 4.50
N PRO A 96 9.26 -6.00 3.75
CA PRO A 96 8.47 -4.80 3.93
C PRO A 96 7.78 -4.81 5.29
N GLU A 97 7.65 -3.61 5.86
CA GLU A 97 6.81 -3.41 7.03
C GLU A 97 5.34 -3.62 6.67
N GLN A 98 4.59 -4.17 7.61
CA GLN A 98 3.15 -4.25 7.62
C GLN A 98 2.64 -3.26 8.67
N TYR A 99 1.47 -2.65 8.45
CA TYR A 99 0.99 -1.56 9.29
C TYR A 99 -0.28 -1.94 10.04
N TYR A 100 -0.44 -1.39 11.23
CA TYR A 100 -1.68 -1.36 11.97
C TYR A 100 -1.87 0.06 12.51
N PHE A 101 -2.92 0.75 12.06
CA PHE A 101 -3.23 2.08 12.58
C PHE A 101 -4.07 1.92 13.84
N ASP A 102 -3.42 1.84 15.00
CA ASP A 102 -4.08 1.64 16.30
C ASP A 102 -5.11 2.73 16.61
N SER A 103 -4.79 3.98 16.26
CA SER A 103 -5.63 5.16 16.46
C SER A 103 -5.20 6.27 15.50
N ASN A 104 -5.91 7.40 15.49
CA ASN A 104 -5.59 8.57 14.68
C ASN A 104 -4.21 9.22 14.97
N THR A 105 -3.47 8.71 15.96
CA THR A 105 -2.14 9.23 16.36
C THR A 105 -1.11 8.13 16.61
N LYS A 106 -1.48 6.85 16.51
CA LYS A 106 -0.61 5.73 16.83
C LYS A 106 -0.60 4.71 15.70
N LEU A 107 0.60 4.37 15.26
CA LEU A 107 0.89 3.39 14.23
C LEU A 107 1.77 2.29 14.84
N THR A 108 1.39 1.05 14.63
CA THR A 108 2.25 -0.10 14.90
C THR A 108 2.75 -0.67 13.57
N THR A 109 4.07 -0.85 13.45
CA THR A 109 4.67 -1.56 12.32
C THR A 109 5.11 -2.97 12.73
N TYR A 110 4.97 -3.90 11.80
CA TYR A 110 5.40 -5.29 11.95
C TYR A 110 6.34 -5.64 10.81
N CYS A 111 7.54 -6.11 11.13
CA CYS A 111 8.49 -6.60 10.13
C CYS A 111 8.86 -8.04 10.45
N ARG A 112 8.63 -8.94 9.48
CA ARG A 112 9.05 -10.33 9.57
C ARG A 112 10.13 -10.56 8.53
N SER A 113 11.36 -10.82 8.97
CA SER A 113 12.40 -11.27 8.05
C SER A 113 11.93 -12.52 7.31
N ASP A 114 12.19 -12.56 6.01
CA ASP A 114 12.03 -13.67 5.08
C ASP A 114 12.96 -14.87 5.41
N ILE A 115 13.91 -14.70 6.32
CA ILE A 115 14.77 -15.78 6.84
C ILE A 115 13.96 -16.68 7.78
N SER A 116 14.10 -18.00 7.61
CA SER A 116 13.38 -18.99 8.42
C SER A 116 13.64 -18.82 9.93
N GLY A 117 12.57 -18.83 10.71
CA GLY A 117 12.64 -18.66 12.17
C GLY A 117 12.75 -17.21 12.66
N GLY A 118 12.71 -16.21 11.77
CA GLY A 118 12.67 -14.80 12.15
C GLY A 118 11.46 -14.47 13.02
N ALA A 119 11.70 -13.85 14.18
CA ALA A 119 10.63 -13.27 14.99
C ALA A 119 10.00 -12.08 14.25
N VAL A 120 8.68 -11.91 14.38
CA VAL A 120 8.02 -10.68 13.92
C VAL A 120 8.42 -9.58 14.88
N LYS A 121 9.19 -8.62 14.39
CA LYS A 121 9.54 -7.40 15.14
C LYS A 121 8.34 -6.47 15.12
N LYS A 122 8.02 -5.92 16.28
CA LYS A 122 6.98 -4.90 16.45
C LYS A 122 7.64 -3.58 16.83
N ASN A 123 7.21 -2.50 16.19
CA ASN A 123 7.56 -1.14 16.59
C ASN A 123 6.28 -0.32 16.73
N GLU A 124 6.21 0.54 17.74
CA GLU A 124 5.10 1.47 17.93
C GLU A 124 5.63 2.89 17.77
N VAL A 125 4.97 3.68 16.94
CA VAL A 125 5.34 5.07 16.67
C VAL A 125 4.09 5.94 16.68
N THR A 126 4.25 7.13 17.25
CA THR A 126 3.23 8.18 17.19
C THR A 126 3.40 8.97 15.90
N TYR A 127 2.27 9.41 15.33
CA TYR A 127 2.28 10.21 14.12
C TYR A 127 1.30 11.37 14.19
N ARG A 128 1.55 12.37 13.35
CA ARG A 128 0.65 13.50 13.10
C ARG A 128 0.18 13.47 11.65
N PHE A 129 -1.13 13.52 11.47
CA PHE A 129 -1.75 13.62 10.16
C PHE A 129 -1.75 15.07 9.66
N TYR A 130 -1.38 15.26 8.40
CA TYR A 130 -1.48 16.52 7.68
C TYR A 130 -2.17 16.26 6.34
N ASP A 131 -3.21 17.01 6.03
CA ASP A 131 -3.80 17.10 4.68
C ASP A 131 -3.15 18.22 3.83
N ASN A 132 -2.39 19.10 4.49
CA ASN A 132 -1.51 20.08 3.90
C ASN A 132 -0.14 20.00 4.58
N TYR A 133 0.89 19.64 3.82
CA TYR A 133 2.26 19.53 4.31
C TYR A 133 3.15 20.55 3.59
N ASN A 134 3.83 21.41 4.37
CA ASN A 134 4.68 22.49 3.85
C ASN A 134 4.00 23.39 2.80
N GLY A 135 2.71 23.69 2.99
CA GLY A 135 1.93 24.55 2.08
C GLY A 135 1.40 23.83 0.83
N THR A 136 1.69 22.53 0.66
CA THR A 136 1.21 21.73 -0.46
C THR A 136 0.12 20.77 0.02
N SER A 137 -0.98 20.67 -0.73
CA SER A 137 -2.06 19.72 -0.43
C SER A 137 -1.56 18.28 -0.65
N ARG A 138 -1.11 17.64 0.42
CA ARG A 138 -0.54 16.28 0.44
C ARG A 138 -0.94 15.63 1.75
N THR A 139 -1.37 14.37 1.69
CA THR A 139 -1.63 13.61 2.90
C THR A 139 -0.35 13.00 3.43
N VAL A 140 0.17 13.55 4.52
CA VAL A 140 1.42 13.12 5.14
C VAL A 140 1.17 12.72 6.59
N LEU A 141 1.66 11.53 6.95
CA LEU A 141 1.80 11.08 8.32
C LEU A 141 3.24 11.35 8.74
N LEU A 142 3.47 12.39 9.54
CA LEU A 142 4.80 12.67 10.09
C LEU A 142 4.99 11.86 11.37
N LEU A 143 5.98 10.99 11.37
CA LEU A 143 6.30 10.08 12.48
C LEU A 143 7.25 10.77 13.47
N ASP A 144 7.13 10.46 14.76
CA ASP A 144 7.96 11.08 15.81
C ASP A 144 9.44 10.68 15.78
N ASN A 145 9.80 9.69 14.97
CA ASN A 145 11.20 9.34 14.65
C ASN A 145 11.80 10.19 13.50
N ASN A 146 11.12 11.26 13.08
CA ASN A 146 11.44 12.13 11.94
C ASN A 146 11.33 11.47 10.54
N GLU A 147 10.73 10.28 10.45
CA GLU A 147 10.31 9.71 9.17
C GLU A 147 8.90 10.18 8.81
N TYR A 148 8.44 9.85 7.60
CA TYR A 148 7.09 10.14 7.17
C TYR A 148 6.58 9.10 6.18
N ILE A 149 5.26 9.04 6.08
CA ILE A 149 4.53 8.31 5.04
C ILE A 149 3.66 9.34 4.30
N GLN A 150 3.69 9.35 2.97
CA GLN A 150 2.72 10.10 2.17
C GLN A 150 1.73 9.13 1.53
N ILE A 151 0.43 9.31 1.75
CA ILE A 151 -0.60 8.58 0.99
C ILE A 151 -0.85 9.32 -0.33
N THR A 152 -0.68 8.61 -1.44
CA THR A 152 -0.77 9.15 -2.81
C THR A 152 -1.93 8.56 -3.61
N GLY A 153 -2.65 7.59 -3.07
CA GLY A 153 -3.88 7.05 -3.66
C GLY A 153 -4.54 6.04 -2.74
N TRP A 154 -5.84 5.85 -2.88
CA TRP A 154 -6.60 4.94 -2.03
C TRP A 154 -7.91 4.49 -2.69
N MET A 155 -8.39 3.32 -2.30
CA MET A 155 -9.66 2.75 -2.73
C MET A 155 -10.33 1.99 -1.58
N LEU A 156 -11.65 2.18 -1.42
CA LEU A 156 -12.48 1.49 -0.41
C LEU A 156 -13.23 0.26 -0.96
N GLY A 157 -12.93 -0.18 -2.19
CA GLY A 157 -13.67 -1.23 -2.90
C GLY A 157 -13.71 -2.59 -2.18
N ALA A 158 -14.02 -3.67 -2.91
CA ALA A 158 -14.10 -5.01 -2.31
C ALA A 158 -12.81 -5.43 -1.57
N GLN A 159 -11.67 -4.87 -1.97
CA GLN A 159 -10.39 -5.01 -1.31
C GLN A 159 -9.81 -3.61 -1.03
N PRO A 160 -10.08 -3.02 0.15
CA PRO A 160 -9.56 -1.71 0.49
C PRO A 160 -8.04 -1.70 0.42
N SER A 161 -7.50 -0.69 -0.28
CA SER A 161 -6.09 -0.64 -0.65
C SER A 161 -5.63 0.81 -0.75
N PHE A 162 -4.37 1.08 -0.41
CA PHE A 162 -3.77 2.40 -0.59
C PHE A 162 -2.37 2.32 -1.18
N CYS A 163 -1.95 3.42 -1.80
CA CYS A 163 -0.63 3.64 -2.33
C CYS A 163 0.09 4.71 -1.50
N MET A 164 1.36 4.50 -1.20
CA MET A 164 2.14 5.45 -0.43
C MET A 164 3.60 5.58 -0.85
N VAL A 165 4.16 6.76 -0.61
CA VAL A 165 5.59 7.07 -0.74
C VAL A 165 6.23 7.15 0.63
N GLN A 166 7.40 6.52 0.78
CA GLN A 166 8.13 6.42 2.05
C GLN A 166 9.62 6.11 1.85
N PRO A 167 10.48 6.40 2.85
CA PRO A 167 11.84 5.89 2.87
C PRO A 167 11.86 4.36 3.00
N LEU A 168 12.79 3.70 2.29
CA LEU A 168 13.02 2.25 2.34
C LEU A 168 14.32 1.89 3.08
N GLY A 169 15.23 2.84 3.21
CA GLY A 169 16.53 2.63 3.85
C GLY A 169 17.55 3.68 3.43
N ILE A 170 18.77 3.54 3.94
CA ILE A 170 19.87 4.48 3.70
C ILE A 170 21.03 3.71 3.04
N LYS A 171 21.56 4.24 1.94
CA LYS A 171 22.75 3.69 1.26
C LYS A 171 24.01 3.99 2.07
N ALA A 172 25.10 3.28 1.75
CA ALA A 172 26.40 3.49 2.41
C ALA A 172 26.95 4.92 2.29
N ASP A 173 26.54 5.68 1.28
CA ASP A 173 26.91 7.08 1.06
C ASP A 173 26.02 8.09 1.81
N GLY A 174 25.05 7.61 2.60
CA GLY A 174 24.10 8.42 3.35
C GLY A 174 22.84 8.81 2.57
N THR A 175 22.71 8.41 1.30
CA THR A 175 21.51 8.71 0.49
C THR A 175 20.33 7.85 0.93
N THR A 176 19.20 8.48 1.25
CA THR A 176 17.93 7.78 1.50
C THR A 176 17.37 7.21 0.20
N VAL A 177 16.99 5.94 0.22
CA VAL A 177 16.22 5.28 -0.84
C VAL A 177 14.74 5.50 -0.56
N TYR A 178 13.98 5.93 -1.56
CA TYR A 178 12.53 6.05 -1.47
C TYR A 178 11.85 5.03 -2.35
N GLY A 179 10.65 4.64 -1.97
CA GLY A 179 9.80 3.78 -2.77
C GLY A 179 8.36 4.20 -2.73
N VAL A 180 7.65 3.77 -3.75
CA VAL A 180 6.19 3.78 -3.80
C VAL A 180 5.70 2.35 -3.59
N SER A 181 4.71 2.18 -2.72
CA SER A 181 4.21 0.86 -2.32
C SER A 181 2.69 0.79 -2.34
N ILE A 182 2.15 -0.38 -2.66
CA ILE A 182 0.73 -0.71 -2.49
C ILE A 182 0.56 -1.54 -1.23
N TYR A 183 -0.47 -1.20 -0.46
CA TYR A 183 -0.91 -1.90 0.73
C TYR A 183 -2.37 -2.29 0.62
N VAL A 184 -2.69 -3.47 1.12
CA VAL A 184 -4.04 -4.06 1.10
C VAL A 184 -4.48 -4.31 2.52
N GLN A 185 -5.76 -4.06 2.80
CA GLN A 185 -6.30 -4.31 4.13
C GLN A 185 -6.23 -5.81 4.47
N MET A 186 -5.73 -6.09 5.67
CA MET A 186 -5.77 -7.43 6.25
C MET A 186 -7.19 -7.77 6.68
N THR A 187 -7.54 -9.04 6.56
CA THR A 187 -8.68 -9.58 7.32
C THR A 187 -8.39 -9.56 8.82
N ASP A 188 -9.42 -9.55 9.65
CA ASP A 188 -9.28 -9.65 11.12
C ASP A 188 -8.44 -10.86 11.55
N LYS A 189 -8.55 -11.97 10.80
CA LYS A 189 -7.77 -13.19 11.04
C LYS A 189 -6.28 -12.99 10.74
N GLU A 190 -5.95 -12.32 9.64
CA GLU A 190 -4.56 -12.02 9.28
C GLU A 190 -3.93 -11.05 10.28
N LEU A 191 -4.65 -9.99 10.64
CA LEU A 191 -4.21 -9.03 11.66
C LEU A 191 -3.97 -9.73 12.99
N LYS A 192 -4.92 -10.54 13.45
CA LYS A 192 -4.77 -11.29 14.69
C LYS A 192 -3.58 -12.24 14.67
N ALA A 193 -3.38 -12.98 13.58
CA ALA A 193 -2.24 -13.88 13.44
C ALA A 193 -0.89 -13.15 13.47
N MET A 194 -0.83 -11.96 12.85
CA MET A 194 0.35 -11.10 12.90
C MET A 194 0.62 -10.60 14.32
N GLN A 195 -0.40 -10.09 15.01
CA GLN A 195 -0.32 -9.60 16.40
C GLN A 195 0.10 -10.71 17.37
N ASP A 196 -0.47 -11.91 17.24
CA ASP A 196 -0.13 -13.07 18.09
C ASP A 196 1.29 -13.60 17.80
N SER A 197 1.86 -13.31 16.63
CA SER A 197 3.23 -13.70 16.24
C SER A 197 4.30 -12.69 16.64
N ALA A 198 3.90 -11.46 16.98
CA ALA A 198 4.79 -10.39 17.39
C ALA A 198 5.36 -10.65 18.79
N LYS A 199 6.65 -10.36 18.96
CA LYS A 199 7.34 -10.41 20.26
C LYS A 199 7.62 -9.01 20.79
#